data_AF-A0A397F4U2-F1
#
_entry.id   AF-A0A397F4U2-F1
#
_cell.length_a   1.000
_cell.length_b   1.000
_cell.length_c   1.000
_cell.angle_alpha   90.00
_cell.angle_beta   90.00
_cell.angle_gamma   90.00
#
_symmetry.space_group_name_H-M   'P 1'
#
loop_
_entity.id
_entity.type
_entity.pdbx_description
1 polymer ?
#
loop_
_entity_poly.entity_id
_entity_poly.type
_entity_poly.pdbx_seq_one_letter_code
_entity_poly.pdbx_strand_id
1 'polypeptide(L)'
;MIAQEERELRRVFEHLAGYRQKKKLSHLATTLKERKGQLEFSNSNFSSNSAPIFDATGKKMTQAEIVLELQEIEANIDASHAELQTLNSNQAATTSVPKNIKSEDLFDAIKALGKVCSKKEISDMIWEADENLDNAVDWDELRGMFNRNLLDKTELEPVNLFNVVQFMTYDKKMCGTITADDTMAILFARYGQSQLETKMKTLFGDSDELSFVNYLDRVGKQRKPSAAKH
;
A
#
# COMPACT_ATOMS: atom_id res chain seq x y z
N MET A 1 16.27 -14.60 -5.98
CA MET A 1 16.12 -13.25 -5.39
C MET A 1 17.29 -12.96 -4.46
N ILE A 2 17.82 -11.73 -4.47
CA ILE A 2 18.89 -11.32 -3.55
C ILE A 2 18.32 -10.90 -2.18
N ALA A 3 19.14 -10.89 -1.13
CA ALA A 3 18.69 -10.58 0.23
C ALA A 3 18.03 -9.20 0.38
N GLN A 4 18.51 -8.20 -0.37
CA GLN A 4 17.92 -6.86 -0.38
C GLN A 4 16.49 -6.88 -0.97
N GLU A 5 16.28 -7.60 -2.07
CA GLU A 5 14.96 -7.74 -2.68
C GLU A 5 13.99 -8.49 -1.78
N GLU A 6 14.45 -9.55 -1.10
CA GLU A 6 13.59 -10.29 -0.18
C GLU A 6 13.09 -9.40 0.97
N ARG A 7 13.97 -8.52 1.49
CA ARG A 7 13.61 -7.54 2.50
C ARG A 7 12.55 -6.55 1.98
N GLU A 8 12.76 -6.01 0.78
CA GLU A 8 11.80 -5.09 0.17
C GLU A 8 10.48 -5.78 -0.16
N LEU A 9 10.53 -7.01 -0.66
CA LEU A 9 9.34 -7.83 -0.92
C LEU A 9 8.57 -8.09 0.36
N ARG A 10 9.26 -8.38 1.48
CA ARG A 10 8.62 -8.52 2.78
C ARG A 10 7.96 -7.22 3.22
N ARG A 11 8.61 -6.08 3.05
CA ARG A 11 8.01 -4.76 3.33
C ARG A 11 6.73 -4.54 2.51
N VAL A 12 6.76 -4.90 1.22
CA VAL A 12 5.58 -4.78 0.34
C VAL A 12 4.46 -5.72 0.79
N PHE A 13 4.76 -6.97 1.13
CA PHE A 13 3.79 -7.92 1.67
C PHE A 13 3.11 -7.37 2.92
N GLU A 14 3.89 -6.89 3.89
CA GLU A 14 3.36 -6.33 5.14
C GLU A 14 2.54 -5.04 4.90
N HIS A 15 2.86 -4.29 3.86
CA HIS A 15 2.07 -3.11 3.46
C HIS A 15 0.73 -3.51 2.83
N LEU A 16 0.72 -4.49 1.94
CA LEU A 16 -0.47 -4.96 1.23
C LEU A 16 -1.39 -5.80 2.12
N ALA A 17 -0.86 -6.63 3.01
CA ALA A 17 -1.66 -7.49 3.88
C ALA A 17 -2.54 -6.64 4.81
N GLY A 18 -3.86 -6.77 4.67
CA GLY A 18 -4.83 -5.98 5.44
C GLY A 18 -4.82 -4.48 5.11
N TYR A 19 -4.34 -4.08 3.93
CA TYR A 19 -4.27 -2.69 3.50
C TYR A 19 -5.60 -1.94 3.65
N ARG A 20 -6.73 -2.55 3.26
CA ARG A 20 -8.05 -1.91 3.36
C ARG A 20 -8.39 -1.58 4.82
N GLN A 21 -8.16 -2.53 5.73
CA GLN A 21 -8.46 -2.32 7.15
C GLN A 21 -7.54 -1.24 7.74
N LYS A 22 -6.23 -1.30 7.45
CA LYS A 22 -5.26 -0.27 7.85
C LYS A 22 -5.67 1.11 7.36
N LYS A 23 -6.10 1.22 6.10
CA LYS A 23 -6.57 2.47 5.50
C LYS A 23 -7.83 3.02 6.19
N LYS A 24 -8.81 2.16 6.49
CA LYS A 24 -10.03 2.54 7.21
C LYS A 24 -9.72 3.08 8.61
N LEU A 25 -8.91 2.35 9.37
CA LEU A 25 -8.51 2.75 10.72
C LEU A 25 -7.70 4.06 10.72
N SER A 26 -6.77 4.20 9.75
CA SER A 26 -6.01 5.44 9.61
C SER A 26 -6.90 6.64 9.29
N HIS A 27 -7.89 6.47 8.41
CA HIS A 27 -8.82 7.54 8.08
C HIS A 27 -9.73 7.90 9.26
N LEU A 28 -10.21 6.89 10.00
CA LEU A 28 -10.98 7.07 11.22
C LEU A 28 -10.17 7.86 12.27
N ALA A 29 -8.93 7.45 12.53
CA ALA A 29 -8.05 8.11 13.48
C ALA A 29 -7.78 9.58 13.10
N THR A 30 -7.60 9.89 11.81
CA THR A 30 -7.46 11.28 11.33
C THR A 30 -8.73 12.10 11.60
N THR A 31 -9.90 11.55 11.25
CA THR A 31 -11.19 12.23 11.46
C THR A 31 -11.46 12.50 12.95
N LEU A 32 -11.15 11.53 13.80
CA LEU A 32 -11.26 11.66 15.25
C LEU A 32 -10.29 12.71 15.82
N LYS A 33 -9.05 12.79 15.30
CA LYS A 33 -8.08 13.82 15.71
C LYS A 33 -8.53 15.23 15.33
N GLU A 34 -9.11 15.40 14.15
CA GLU A 34 -9.69 16.68 13.74
C GLU A 34 -10.84 17.10 14.67
N ARG A 35 -11.76 16.18 14.99
CA ARG A 35 -12.85 16.43 15.93
C ARG A 35 -12.34 16.73 17.34
N LYS A 36 -11.34 15.98 17.81
CA LYS A 36 -10.66 16.23 19.10
C LYS A 36 -10.14 17.67 19.16
N GLY A 37 -9.42 18.13 18.14
CA GLY A 37 -8.90 19.49 18.10
C GLY A 37 -10.00 20.57 18.15
N GLN A 38 -11.14 20.34 17.49
CA GLN A 38 -12.30 21.25 17.57
C GLN A 38 -12.92 21.30 18.97
N LEU A 39 -13.05 20.15 19.62
CA LEU A 39 -13.58 20.04 20.98
C LEU A 39 -12.62 20.63 22.00
N GLU A 40 -11.32 20.37 21.90
CA GLU A 40 -10.29 20.96 22.77
C GLU A 40 -10.32 22.50 22.70
N PHE A 41 -10.36 23.05 21.48
CA PHE A 41 -10.47 24.49 21.27
C PHE A 41 -11.75 25.06 21.90
N SER A 42 -12.89 24.38 21.71
CA SER A 42 -14.18 24.80 22.26
C SER A 42 -14.21 24.70 23.78
N ASN A 43 -13.62 23.64 24.35
CA ASN A 43 -13.53 23.39 25.79
C ASN A 43 -12.69 24.45 26.50
N SER A 44 -11.55 24.84 25.91
CA SER A 44 -10.67 25.89 26.46
C SER A 44 -11.27 27.29 26.37
N ASN A 45 -12.14 27.55 25.39
CA ASN A 45 -12.73 28.86 25.13
C ASN A 45 -14.22 28.96 25.47
N PHE A 46 -14.77 28.02 26.24
CA PHE A 46 -16.21 27.93 26.49
C PHE A 46 -16.78 29.20 27.16
N SER A 47 -16.04 29.76 28.13
CA SER A 47 -16.43 30.98 28.85
C SER A 47 -16.24 32.27 28.03
N SER A 48 -15.51 32.21 26.91
CA SER A 48 -15.10 33.39 26.12
C SER A 48 -16.08 33.77 25.00
N ASN A 49 -17.34 33.31 25.09
CA ASN A 49 -18.37 33.54 24.07
C ASN A 49 -17.95 33.05 22.66
N SER A 50 -17.21 31.93 22.61
CA SER A 50 -16.78 31.27 21.38
C SER A 50 -17.95 30.65 20.61
N ALA A 51 -17.75 30.39 19.32
CA ALA A 51 -18.77 29.79 18.48
C ALA A 51 -19.27 28.46 19.09
N PRO A 52 -20.60 28.23 19.14
CA PRO A 52 -21.14 27.02 19.72
C PRO A 52 -20.71 25.79 18.92
N ILE A 53 -20.25 24.76 19.61
CA ILE A 53 -20.01 23.43 19.03
C ILE A 53 -21.28 22.60 19.12
N PHE A 54 -21.52 21.80 18.09
CA PHE A 54 -22.68 20.94 17.96
C PHE A 54 -22.27 19.47 17.93
N ASP A 55 -23.15 18.62 18.43
CA ASP A 55 -23.03 17.17 18.30
C ASP A 55 -23.43 16.70 16.89
N ALA A 56 -23.34 15.38 16.65
CA ALA A 56 -23.72 14.78 15.37
C ALA A 56 -25.19 14.97 14.99
N THR A 57 -26.06 15.32 15.94
CA THR A 57 -27.50 15.57 15.72
C THR A 57 -27.81 17.05 15.50
N GLY A 58 -26.80 17.92 15.56
CA GLY A 58 -26.97 19.37 15.45
C GLY A 58 -27.42 20.05 16.75
N LYS A 59 -27.36 19.35 17.89
CA LYS A 59 -27.65 19.93 19.22
C LYS A 59 -26.41 20.64 19.75
N LYS A 60 -26.60 21.84 20.29
CA LYS A 60 -25.52 22.61 20.95
C LYS A 60 -25.04 21.85 22.18
N MET A 61 -23.73 21.68 22.29
CA MET A 61 -23.12 20.97 23.41
C MET A 61 -22.87 21.88 24.61
N THR A 62 -23.07 21.32 25.80
CA THR A 62 -22.61 21.87 27.08
C THR A 62 -21.15 21.51 27.31
N GLN A 63 -20.47 22.23 28.21
CA GLN A 63 -19.08 21.91 28.59
C GLN A 63 -18.92 20.46 29.07
N ALA A 64 -19.88 19.94 29.85
CA ALA A 64 -19.84 18.57 30.34
C ALA A 64 -19.95 17.56 29.18
N GLU A 65 -20.83 17.80 28.21
CA GLU A 65 -20.95 16.96 27.01
C GLU A 65 -19.68 17.01 26.14
N ILE A 66 -19.02 18.18 26.04
CA ILE A 66 -17.74 18.33 25.32
C ILE A 66 -16.65 17.46 25.98
N VAL A 67 -16.53 17.52 27.31
CA VAL A 67 -15.53 16.72 28.05
C VAL A 67 -15.80 15.22 27.92
N LEU A 68 -17.07 14.81 27.96
CA LEU A 68 -17.44 13.40 27.75
C LEU A 68 -17.08 12.92 26.34
N GLU A 69 -17.40 13.72 25.31
CA GLU A 69 -17.05 13.37 23.92
C GLU A 69 -15.52 13.32 23.72
N LEU A 70 -14.76 14.24 24.35
CA LEU A 70 -13.29 14.19 24.31
C LEU A 70 -12.73 12.88 24.85
N GLN A 71 -13.22 12.41 26.00
CA GLN A 71 -12.80 11.14 26.59
C GLN A 71 -13.12 9.94 25.68
N GLU A 72 -14.32 9.93 25.08
CA GLU A 72 -14.73 8.89 24.14
C GLU A 72 -13.85 8.89 22.88
N ILE A 73 -13.58 10.07 22.32
CA ILE A 73 -12.73 10.22 21.14
C ILE A 73 -11.29 9.78 21.42
N GLU A 74 -10.73 10.14 22.58
CA GLU A 74 -9.40 9.69 22.99
C GLU A 74 -9.33 8.16 23.07
N ALA A 75 -10.30 7.53 23.73
CA ALA A 75 -10.39 6.08 23.82
C ALA A 75 -10.48 5.42 22.42
N ASN A 76 -11.26 6.01 21.50
CA ASN A 76 -11.41 5.51 20.14
C ASN A 76 -10.14 5.70 19.28
N ILE A 77 -9.42 6.81 19.46
CA ILE A 77 -8.11 7.04 18.82
C ILE A 77 -7.11 6.00 19.31
N ASP A 78 -7.04 5.76 20.61
CA ASP A 78 -6.13 4.78 21.21
C ASP A 78 -6.45 3.35 20.75
N ALA A 79 -7.74 2.99 20.70
CA ALA A 79 -8.19 1.70 20.17
C ALA A 79 -7.80 1.53 18.70
N SER A 80 -8.02 2.55 17.86
CA SER A 80 -7.64 2.53 16.44
C SER A 80 -6.12 2.42 16.26
N HIS A 81 -5.34 3.10 17.10
CA HIS A 81 -3.88 3.01 17.09
C HIS A 81 -3.38 1.64 17.54
N ALA A 82 -3.99 1.04 18.57
CA ALA A 82 -3.67 -0.30 19.03
C ALA A 82 -3.96 -1.34 17.93
N GLU A 83 -5.09 -1.24 17.24
CA GLU A 83 -5.42 -2.15 16.13
C GLU A 83 -4.48 -1.96 14.93
N LEU A 84 -4.08 -0.72 14.61
CA LEU A 84 -3.04 -0.49 13.60
C LEU A 84 -1.70 -1.10 13.99
N GLN A 85 -1.32 -1.01 15.28
CA GLN A 85 -0.10 -1.63 15.78
C GLN A 85 -0.15 -3.15 15.70
N THR A 86 -1.28 -3.79 16.00
CA THR A 86 -1.41 -5.25 15.88
C THR A 86 -1.33 -5.70 14.42
N LEU A 87 -2.00 -4.99 13.50
CA LEU A 87 -1.95 -5.27 12.06
C LEU A 87 -0.55 -5.07 11.45
N ASN A 88 0.25 -4.15 12.00
CA ASN A 88 1.62 -3.88 11.55
C ASN A 88 2.67 -4.76 12.26
N SER A 89 2.34 -5.34 13.41
CA SER A 89 3.28 -6.16 14.18
C SER A 89 3.57 -7.47 13.47
N ASN A 90 4.85 -7.87 13.42
CA ASN A 90 5.30 -9.14 12.85
C ASN A 90 5.22 -10.30 13.85
N GLN A 91 4.59 -10.11 15.02
CA GLN A 91 4.58 -11.13 16.08
C GLN A 91 3.66 -12.30 15.72
N ALA A 92 4.29 -13.33 15.16
CA ALA A 92 3.74 -14.64 14.88
C ALA A 92 3.46 -15.50 16.13
N ALA A 93 2.99 -14.92 17.26
CA ALA A 93 2.99 -15.66 18.53
C ALA A 93 1.67 -15.73 19.32
N THR A 94 0.64 -14.93 19.06
CA THR A 94 -0.58 -15.00 19.92
C THR A 94 -1.91 -14.70 19.24
N THR A 95 -1.95 -14.23 17.98
CA THR A 95 -3.20 -13.96 17.27
C THR A 95 -3.30 -14.88 16.05
N SER A 96 -4.32 -15.72 16.05
CA SER A 96 -4.55 -16.87 15.14
C SER A 96 -4.88 -16.51 13.69
N VAL A 97 -4.66 -15.27 13.25
CA VAL A 97 -5.06 -14.84 11.91
C VAL A 97 -3.82 -14.75 11.01
N PRO A 98 -3.67 -15.64 10.01
CA PRO A 98 -2.58 -15.54 9.05
C PRO A 98 -2.66 -14.22 8.29
N LYS A 99 -1.51 -13.56 8.10
CA LYS A 99 -1.43 -12.39 7.23
C LYS A 99 -1.52 -12.85 5.79
N ASN A 100 -2.44 -12.26 5.05
CA ASN A 100 -2.60 -12.51 3.63
C ASN A 100 -3.08 -11.24 2.92
N ILE A 101 -2.86 -11.20 1.60
CA ILE A 101 -3.30 -10.12 0.73
C ILE A 101 -4.61 -10.56 0.09
N LYS A 102 -5.70 -9.86 0.37
CA LYS A 102 -7.00 -10.12 -0.25
C LYS A 102 -7.25 -9.24 -1.46
N SER A 103 -8.22 -9.63 -2.28
CA SER A 103 -8.68 -8.83 -3.42
C SER A 103 -9.03 -7.39 -3.02
N GLU A 104 -9.69 -7.19 -1.88
CA GLU A 104 -10.05 -5.85 -1.41
C GLU A 104 -8.84 -4.99 -1.05
N ASP A 105 -7.81 -5.61 -0.48
CA ASP A 105 -6.57 -4.95 -0.09
C ASP A 105 -5.81 -4.49 -1.34
N LEU A 106 -5.64 -5.41 -2.29
CA LEU A 106 -4.96 -5.12 -3.55
C LEU A 106 -5.71 -4.06 -4.37
N PHE A 107 -7.04 -4.13 -4.42
CA PHE A 107 -7.87 -3.13 -5.11
C PHE A 107 -7.65 -1.72 -4.55
N ASP A 108 -7.74 -1.56 -3.22
CA ASP A 108 -7.60 -0.24 -2.59
C ASP A 108 -6.15 0.29 -2.67
N ALA A 109 -5.15 -0.60 -2.64
CA ALA A 109 -3.74 -0.26 -2.78
C ALA A 109 -3.41 0.21 -4.21
N ILE A 110 -3.82 -0.54 -5.23
CA ILE A 110 -3.61 -0.15 -6.63
C ILE A 110 -4.35 1.15 -6.96
N LYS A 111 -5.55 1.34 -6.40
CA LYS A 111 -6.28 2.61 -6.51
C LYS A 111 -5.50 3.78 -5.87
N ALA A 112 -4.83 3.56 -4.74
CA ALA A 112 -3.99 4.58 -4.11
C ALA A 112 -2.74 4.90 -4.93
N LEU A 113 -2.21 3.94 -5.69
CA LEU A 113 -1.14 4.14 -6.68
C LEU A 113 -1.61 4.86 -7.96
N GLY A 114 -2.90 5.21 -8.06
CA GLY A 114 -3.46 5.99 -9.16
C GLY A 114 -3.97 5.18 -10.35
N LYS A 115 -3.97 3.84 -10.28
CA LYS A 115 -4.58 2.98 -11.32
C LYS A 115 -5.96 2.52 -10.89
N VAL A 116 -6.94 2.66 -11.79
CA VAL A 116 -8.26 2.07 -11.61
C VAL A 116 -8.28 0.70 -12.29
N CYS A 117 -8.61 -0.34 -11.53
CA CYS A 117 -8.82 -1.69 -12.03
C CYS A 117 -10.28 -2.10 -11.78
N SER A 118 -10.79 -2.99 -12.61
CA SER A 118 -12.04 -3.72 -12.36
C SER A 118 -11.85 -4.78 -11.27
N LYS A 119 -12.95 -5.21 -10.65
CA LYS A 119 -12.92 -6.31 -9.67
C LYS A 119 -12.39 -7.61 -10.29
N LYS A 120 -12.71 -7.85 -11.56
CA LYS A 120 -12.23 -9.04 -12.27
C LYS A 120 -10.71 -9.01 -12.43
N GLU A 121 -10.14 -7.89 -12.89
CA GLU A 121 -8.69 -7.76 -13.03
C GLU A 121 -7.95 -7.99 -11.70
N ILE A 122 -8.51 -7.50 -10.58
CA ILE A 122 -7.93 -7.76 -9.26
C ILE A 122 -8.05 -9.22 -8.85
N SER A 123 -9.21 -9.84 -9.08
CA SER A 123 -9.41 -11.27 -8.80
C SER A 123 -8.45 -12.14 -9.61
N ASP A 124 -8.25 -11.80 -10.89
CA ASP A 124 -7.31 -12.50 -11.77
C ASP A 124 -5.87 -12.33 -11.23
N MET A 125 -5.47 -11.14 -10.77
CA MET A 125 -4.14 -10.91 -10.15
C MET A 125 -3.90 -11.75 -8.89
N ILE A 126 -4.92 -11.92 -8.04
CA ILE A 126 -4.82 -12.80 -6.87
C ILE A 126 -4.68 -14.25 -7.33
N TRP A 127 -5.52 -14.68 -8.26
CA TRP A 127 -5.52 -16.04 -8.80
C TRP A 127 -4.21 -16.43 -9.49
N GLU A 128 -3.47 -15.48 -10.07
CA GLU A 128 -2.13 -15.72 -10.65
C GLU A 128 -1.09 -16.22 -9.62
N ALA A 129 -1.30 -15.96 -8.32
CA ALA A 129 -0.36 -16.29 -7.24
C ALA A 129 -0.93 -17.24 -6.17
N ASP A 130 -2.24 -17.30 -6.00
CA ASP A 130 -2.96 -18.16 -5.06
C ASP A 130 -2.84 -19.65 -5.49
N GLU A 131 -1.90 -20.38 -4.90
CA GLU A 131 -1.63 -21.78 -5.24
C GLU A 131 -2.53 -22.73 -4.45
N ASN A 132 -2.98 -22.31 -3.28
CA ASN A 132 -3.80 -23.13 -2.38
C ASN A 132 -5.32 -22.94 -2.55
N LEU A 133 -5.74 -21.99 -3.40
CA LEU A 133 -7.11 -21.62 -3.75
C LEU A 133 -7.92 -21.04 -2.57
N ASP A 134 -7.28 -20.33 -1.65
CA ASP A 134 -7.95 -19.69 -0.50
C ASP A 134 -8.49 -18.28 -0.80
N ASN A 135 -8.33 -17.79 -2.03
CA ASN A 135 -8.68 -16.45 -2.51
C ASN A 135 -7.89 -15.31 -1.87
N ALA A 136 -6.73 -15.62 -1.30
CA ALA A 136 -5.76 -14.67 -0.80
C ALA A 136 -4.35 -15.05 -1.26
N VAL A 137 -3.39 -14.18 -1.00
CA VAL A 137 -1.98 -14.46 -1.26
C VAL A 137 -1.21 -14.34 0.05
N ASP A 138 -0.63 -15.44 0.50
CA ASP A 138 0.24 -15.46 1.67
C ASP A 138 1.70 -15.06 1.33
N TRP A 139 2.57 -15.13 2.33
CA TRP A 139 3.98 -14.75 2.15
C TRP A 139 4.72 -15.69 1.18
N ASP A 140 4.48 -16.98 1.30
CA ASP A 140 5.21 -17.98 0.52
C ASP A 140 4.74 -17.97 -0.94
N GLU A 141 3.45 -17.77 -1.18
CA GLU A 141 2.86 -17.57 -2.51
C GLU A 141 3.37 -16.29 -3.19
N LEU A 142 3.37 -15.16 -2.47
CA LEU A 142 3.90 -13.90 -3.01
C LEU A 142 5.39 -14.05 -3.37
N ARG A 143 6.17 -14.67 -2.50
CA ARG A 143 7.59 -14.94 -2.72
C ARG A 143 7.83 -15.90 -3.87
N GLY A 144 7.01 -16.94 -3.99
CA GLY A 144 7.03 -17.91 -5.07
C GLY A 144 6.77 -17.25 -6.42
N MET A 145 5.66 -16.53 -6.54
CA MET A 145 5.29 -15.77 -7.74
C MET A 145 6.38 -14.77 -8.14
N PHE A 146 6.95 -14.04 -7.18
CA PHE A 146 8.01 -13.07 -7.45
C PHE A 146 9.27 -13.76 -7.99
N ASN A 147 9.69 -14.87 -7.37
CA ASN A 147 10.85 -15.62 -7.83
C ASN A 147 10.66 -16.25 -9.21
N ARG A 148 9.47 -16.81 -9.52
CA ARG A 148 9.16 -17.35 -10.84
C ARG A 148 9.33 -16.28 -11.92
N ASN A 149 8.72 -15.11 -11.72
CA ASN A 149 8.81 -13.99 -12.65
C ASN A 149 10.24 -13.45 -12.82
N LEU A 150 11.06 -13.45 -11.77
CA LEU A 150 12.48 -13.05 -11.88
C LEU A 150 13.32 -14.04 -12.71
N LEU A 151 12.96 -15.32 -12.69
CA LEU A 151 13.68 -16.39 -13.37
C LEU A 151 13.06 -16.74 -14.74
N ASP A 152 11.92 -16.15 -15.08
CA ASP A 152 11.20 -16.43 -16.32
C ASP A 152 12.00 -15.93 -17.53
N LYS A 153 12.36 -16.89 -18.39
CA LYS A 153 13.01 -16.64 -19.69
C LYS A 153 12.04 -16.83 -20.86
N THR A 154 10.85 -17.33 -20.58
CA THR A 154 9.84 -17.70 -21.58
C THR A 154 8.86 -16.56 -21.85
N GLU A 155 8.77 -15.60 -20.92
CA GLU A 155 7.80 -14.51 -20.91
C GLU A 155 6.34 -14.98 -20.82
N LEU A 156 6.14 -16.23 -20.39
CA LEU A 156 4.81 -16.85 -20.22
C LEU A 156 4.28 -16.71 -18.79
N GLU A 157 5.12 -16.33 -17.81
CA GLU A 157 4.64 -16.11 -16.45
C GLU A 157 3.66 -14.92 -16.41
N PRO A 158 2.54 -15.05 -15.68
CA PRO A 158 1.66 -13.93 -15.39
C PRO A 158 2.40 -12.85 -14.59
N VAL A 159 2.25 -11.59 -15.03
CA VAL A 159 3.02 -10.45 -14.49
C VAL A 159 2.16 -9.38 -13.84
N ASN A 160 0.84 -9.52 -13.80
CA ASN A 160 0.01 -8.40 -13.38
C ASN A 160 0.25 -8.10 -11.89
N LEU A 161 0.21 -9.12 -11.03
CA LEU A 161 0.57 -8.97 -9.62
C LEU A 161 2.07 -8.71 -9.43
N PHE A 162 2.93 -9.37 -10.22
CA PHE A 162 4.38 -9.14 -10.19
C PHE A 162 4.74 -7.67 -10.42
N ASN A 163 4.14 -7.02 -11.42
CA ASN A 163 4.44 -5.64 -11.77
C ASN A 163 4.03 -4.67 -10.66
N VAL A 164 2.89 -4.91 -10.01
CA VAL A 164 2.45 -4.12 -8.84
C VAL A 164 3.49 -4.23 -7.72
N VAL A 165 3.83 -5.46 -7.36
CA VAL A 165 4.74 -5.75 -6.24
C VAL A 165 6.16 -5.24 -6.54
N GLN A 166 6.66 -5.47 -7.76
CA GLN A 166 7.96 -5.00 -8.22
C GLN A 166 8.06 -3.48 -8.15
N PHE A 167 7.04 -2.74 -8.59
CA PHE A 167 7.01 -1.29 -8.43
C PHE A 167 7.12 -0.89 -6.95
N MET A 168 6.33 -1.53 -6.08
CA MET A 168 6.33 -1.20 -4.65
C MET A 168 7.65 -1.56 -3.94
N THR A 169 8.41 -2.55 -4.43
CA THR A 169 9.76 -2.82 -3.90
C THR A 169 10.75 -1.69 -4.21
N TYR A 170 10.52 -0.94 -5.29
CA TYR A 170 11.27 0.28 -5.60
C TYR A 170 10.77 1.48 -4.79
N ASP A 171 9.46 1.56 -4.53
CA ASP A 171 8.84 2.64 -3.76
C ASP A 171 9.10 2.48 -2.25
N LYS A 172 10.31 2.84 -1.81
CA LYS A 172 10.73 2.77 -0.40
C LYS A 172 9.84 3.59 0.53
N LYS A 173 9.31 4.71 0.03
CA LYS A 173 8.47 5.65 0.79
C LYS A 173 6.99 5.29 0.76
N MET A 174 6.57 4.33 -0.07
CA MET A 174 5.16 3.98 -0.32
C MET A 174 4.31 5.19 -0.72
N CYS A 175 4.87 6.09 -1.52
CA CYS A 175 4.22 7.34 -1.94
C CYS A 175 3.65 7.30 -3.37
N GLY A 176 3.79 6.20 -4.09
CA GLY A 176 3.29 6.00 -5.45
C GLY A 176 4.18 6.57 -6.55
N THR A 177 5.38 7.05 -6.20
CA THR A 177 6.39 7.57 -7.14
C THR A 177 7.75 7.01 -6.78
N ILE A 178 8.50 6.53 -7.77
CA ILE A 178 9.87 6.02 -7.58
C ILE A 178 10.87 6.92 -8.31
N THR A 179 12.04 7.10 -7.73
CA THR A 179 13.15 7.83 -8.35
C THR A 179 14.18 6.87 -8.97
N ALA A 180 15.02 7.36 -9.87
CA ALA A 180 16.14 6.58 -10.41
C ALA A 180 17.02 6.03 -9.28
N ASP A 181 17.34 6.84 -8.27
CA ASP A 181 18.14 6.46 -7.10
C ASP A 181 17.49 5.35 -6.27
N ASP A 182 16.15 5.37 -6.12
CA ASP A 182 15.43 4.33 -5.39
C ASP A 182 15.61 2.94 -6.01
N THR A 183 15.64 2.89 -7.35
CA THR A 183 15.74 1.65 -8.12
C THR A 183 17.17 1.15 -8.32
N MET A 184 18.16 2.05 -8.25
CA MET A 184 19.53 1.78 -8.68
C MET A 184 20.18 0.60 -7.98
N ALA A 185 20.08 0.56 -6.64
CA ALA A 185 20.69 -0.51 -5.86
C ALA A 185 20.14 -1.90 -6.22
N ILE A 186 18.81 -2.00 -6.40
CA ILE A 186 18.14 -3.26 -6.72
C ILE A 186 18.50 -3.70 -8.15
N LEU A 187 18.44 -2.78 -9.11
CA LEU A 187 18.77 -3.08 -10.51
C LEU A 187 20.24 -3.46 -10.67
N PHE A 188 21.15 -2.77 -9.99
CA PHE A 188 22.57 -3.08 -10.00
C PHE A 188 22.84 -4.48 -9.45
N ALA A 189 22.25 -4.81 -8.30
CA ALA A 189 22.46 -6.10 -7.69
C ALA A 189 21.80 -7.26 -8.48
N ARG A 190 20.74 -6.97 -9.24
CA ARG A 190 20.07 -7.96 -10.11
C ARG A 190 20.80 -8.21 -11.43
N TYR A 191 21.21 -7.14 -12.13
CA TYR A 191 21.69 -7.23 -13.51
C TYR A 191 23.17 -6.90 -13.68
N GLY A 192 23.82 -6.38 -12.64
CA GLY A 192 25.19 -5.89 -12.69
C GLY A 192 25.33 -4.57 -13.45
N GLN A 193 26.55 -4.05 -13.48
CA GLN A 193 26.88 -2.77 -14.10
C GLN A 193 26.55 -2.73 -15.60
N SER A 194 26.78 -3.84 -16.31
CA SER A 194 26.67 -3.89 -17.79
C SER A 194 25.25 -3.65 -18.30
N GLN A 195 24.23 -4.03 -17.54
CA GLN A 195 22.83 -3.89 -17.92
C GLN A 195 22.09 -2.78 -17.17
N LEU A 196 22.71 -2.23 -16.10
CA LEU A 196 22.08 -1.20 -15.27
C LEU A 196 21.62 0.00 -16.09
N GLU A 197 22.50 0.59 -16.90
CA GLU A 197 22.19 1.79 -17.71
C GLU A 197 21.04 1.52 -18.69
N THR A 198 21.05 0.36 -19.34
CA THR A 198 19.99 -0.03 -20.28
C THR A 198 18.65 -0.17 -19.55
N LYS A 199 18.63 -0.81 -18.38
CA LYS A 199 17.41 -0.96 -17.58
C LYS A 199 16.90 0.37 -17.03
N MET A 200 17.81 1.24 -16.57
CA MET A 200 17.48 2.61 -16.15
C MET A 200 16.85 3.40 -17.28
N LYS A 201 17.51 3.45 -18.44
CA LYS A 201 16.98 4.17 -19.61
C LYS A 201 15.62 3.63 -20.05
N THR A 202 15.39 2.33 -19.93
CA THR A 202 14.10 1.74 -20.30
C THR A 202 12.98 2.15 -19.32
N LEU A 203 13.26 2.13 -18.02
CA LEU A 203 12.29 2.49 -16.98
C LEU A 203 12.05 4.00 -16.89
N PHE A 204 13.11 4.79 -16.88
CA PHE A 204 13.07 6.23 -16.60
C PHE A 204 13.09 7.08 -17.87
N GLY A 205 13.83 6.64 -18.91
CA GLY A 205 14.01 7.45 -20.12
C GLY A 205 14.74 8.74 -19.76
N ASP A 206 14.11 9.88 -20.05
CA ASP A 206 14.64 11.21 -19.72
C ASP A 206 14.07 11.80 -18.41
N SER A 207 13.26 11.02 -17.67
CA SER A 207 12.63 11.44 -16.40
C SER A 207 13.36 10.83 -15.22
N ASP A 208 13.59 11.58 -14.14
CA ASP A 208 14.19 11.05 -12.91
C ASP A 208 13.17 10.40 -11.96
N GLU A 209 11.87 10.59 -12.24
CA GLU A 209 10.75 10.06 -11.46
C GLU A 209 9.79 9.24 -12.32
N LEU A 210 9.14 8.24 -11.71
CA LEU A 210 8.21 7.36 -12.38
C LEU A 210 7.01 7.02 -11.46
N SER A 211 5.80 7.34 -11.91
CA SER A 211 4.56 6.91 -11.25
C SER A 211 4.24 5.45 -11.59
N PHE A 212 3.37 4.82 -10.80
CA PHE A 212 2.95 3.44 -11.05
C PHE A 212 2.34 3.23 -12.44
N VAL A 213 1.48 4.16 -12.88
CA VAL A 213 0.85 4.09 -14.21
C VAL A 213 1.89 4.15 -15.33
N ASN A 214 2.84 5.10 -15.23
CA ASN A 214 3.92 5.22 -16.21
C ASN A 214 4.83 3.99 -16.18
N TYR A 215 5.12 3.44 -15.00
CA TYR A 215 5.88 2.20 -14.86
C TYR A 215 5.24 1.04 -15.63
N LEU A 216 3.92 0.83 -15.48
CA LEU A 216 3.19 -0.20 -16.21
C LEU A 216 3.29 -0.03 -17.73
N ASP A 217 3.24 1.21 -18.22
CA ASP A 217 3.42 1.48 -19.65
C ASP A 217 4.83 1.13 -20.14
N ARG A 218 5.86 1.35 -19.31
CA ARG A 218 7.26 1.01 -19.66
C ARG A 218 7.47 -0.49 -19.72
N VAL A 219 7.01 -1.24 -18.71
CA VAL A 219 7.19 -2.70 -18.66
C VAL A 219 6.26 -3.44 -19.64
N GLY A 220 5.05 -2.91 -19.88
CA GLY A 220 4.12 -3.47 -20.86
C GLY A 220 4.61 -3.36 -22.32
N LYS A 221 5.37 -2.30 -22.64
CA LYS A 221 6.02 -2.15 -23.97
C LYS A 221 7.14 -3.16 -24.21
N GLN A 222 7.78 -3.71 -23.16
CA GLN A 222 8.86 -4.68 -23.31
C GLN A 222 8.35 -6.06 -23.77
N ARG A 223 7.14 -6.45 -23.34
CA ARG A 223 6.54 -7.76 -23.69
C ARG A 223 5.80 -7.80 -25.02
N LYS A 224 5.48 -6.63 -25.61
CA LYS A 224 4.94 -6.59 -26.97
C LYS A 224 6.13 -6.61 -27.93
N PRO A 225 6.38 -7.69 -28.69
CA PRO A 225 7.38 -7.62 -29.74
C PRO A 225 7.00 -6.44 -30.65
N SER A 226 7.99 -5.61 -30.98
CA SER A 226 7.84 -4.63 -32.06
C SER A 226 7.23 -5.38 -33.23
N ALA A 227 5.97 -5.07 -33.58
CA ALA A 227 5.36 -5.63 -34.77
C ALA A 227 6.29 -5.25 -35.92
N ALA A 228 7.12 -6.20 -36.35
CA ALA A 228 8.03 -6.01 -37.45
C ALA A 228 7.14 -5.61 -38.62
N LYS A 229 7.31 -4.36 -39.06
CA LYS A 229 6.73 -3.89 -40.31
C LYS A 229 7.27 -4.81 -41.39
N HIS A 230 6.42 -5.72 -41.87
CA HIS A 230 6.63 -6.45 -43.11
C HIS A 230 6.59 -5.48 -44.30
#